data_AF-A0A538IC46-F1
#
_entry.id   AF-A0A538IC46-F1
#
_cell.length_a   1.000
_cell.length_b   1.000
_cell.length_c   1.000
_cell.angle_alpha   90.00
_cell.angle_beta   90.00
_cell.angle_gamma   90.00
#
_symmetry.space_group_name_H-M   'P 1'
#
loop_
_entity.id
_entity.type
_entity.pdbx_description
1 polymer ?
#
loop_
_entity_poly.entity_id
_entity_poly.type
_entity_poly.pdbx_seq_one_letter_code
_entity_poly.pdbx_strand_id
1 'polypeptide(L)'
;SWLDFNDRVLQLAEDEQMPLLERAKFLAIWASNQDEFFMVRVAGLHDQVEAGIDARGPDGLSPSETIERIVERVSAQAARQSREWESRIRPELAEEGLRVVSCDACDEEE
;
A
#
# COMPACT_ATOMS: atom_id res chain seq x y z
N SER A 1 -10.47 -9.39 7.00
CA SER A 1 -9.35 -8.88 7.84
C SER A 1 -9.05 -7.43 7.48
N TRP A 2 -8.11 -6.77 8.18
CA TRP A 2 -7.66 -5.42 7.83
C TRP A 2 -7.00 -5.37 6.44
N LEU A 3 -6.15 -6.37 6.11
CA LEU A 3 -5.49 -6.45 4.78
C LEU A 3 -6.49 -6.68 3.64
N ASP A 4 -7.61 -7.38 3.89
CA ASP A 4 -8.68 -7.52 2.89
C ASP A 4 -9.43 -6.21 2.68
N PHE A 5 -9.60 -5.40 3.73
CA PHE A 5 -10.19 -4.08 3.60
C PHE A 5 -9.28 -3.18 2.75
N ASN A 6 -7.98 -3.13 3.06
CA ASN A 6 -7.07 -2.29 2.29
C ASN A 6 -6.91 -2.82 0.85
N ASP A 7 -7.00 -4.13 0.62
CA ASP A 7 -7.05 -4.68 -0.75
C ASP A 7 -8.21 -4.13 -1.58
N ARG A 8 -9.38 -3.92 -0.98
CA ARG A 8 -10.53 -3.32 -1.67
C ARG A 8 -10.29 -1.86 -2.04
N VAL A 9 -9.54 -1.13 -1.21
CA VAL A 9 -9.12 0.25 -1.55
C VAL A 9 -8.23 0.24 -2.79
N LEU A 10 -7.30 -0.72 -2.88
CA LEU A 10 -6.47 -0.88 -4.07
C LEU A 10 -7.31 -1.28 -5.31
N GLN A 11 -8.29 -2.17 -5.15
CA GLN A 11 -9.20 -2.54 -6.25
C GLN A 11 -10.00 -1.34 -6.79
N LEU A 12 -10.36 -0.37 -5.95
CA LEU A 12 -11.01 0.87 -6.41
C LEU A 12 -10.07 1.76 -7.24
N ALA A 13 -8.76 1.69 -6.99
CA ALA A 13 -7.77 2.39 -7.81
C ALA A 13 -7.54 1.71 -9.18
N GLU A 14 -7.69 0.38 -9.22
CA GLU A 14 -7.55 -0.44 -10.42
C GLU A 14 -8.82 -0.45 -11.30
N ASP A 15 -9.94 0.12 -10.83
CA ASP A 15 -11.20 0.16 -11.56
C ASP A 15 -11.21 1.29 -12.61
N GLU A 16 -11.07 0.94 -13.89
CA GLU A 16 -11.09 1.88 -15.02
C GLU A 16 -12.44 2.62 -15.20
N GLN A 17 -13.52 2.19 -14.52
CA GLN A 17 -14.80 2.93 -14.50
C GLN A 17 -14.76 4.15 -13.57
N MET A 18 -13.79 4.21 -12.66
CA MET A 18 -13.62 5.34 -11.75
C MET A 18 -12.88 6.50 -12.43
N PRO A 19 -13.25 7.76 -12.12
CA PRO A 19 -12.51 8.91 -12.62
C PRO A 19 -11.02 8.84 -12.28
N LEU A 20 -10.16 9.22 -13.22
CA LEU A 20 -8.70 9.09 -13.10
C LEU A 20 -8.12 9.68 -11.80
N LEU A 21 -8.58 10.87 -11.40
CA LEU A 21 -8.11 11.50 -10.16
C LEU A 21 -8.60 10.77 -8.90
N GLU A 22 -9.78 10.15 -8.93
CA GLU A 22 -10.24 9.32 -7.82
C GLU A 22 -9.41 8.03 -7.72
N ARG A 23 -9.04 7.41 -8.85
CA ARG A 23 -8.12 6.27 -8.86
C ARG A 23 -6.76 6.63 -8.26
N ALA A 24 -6.17 7.75 -8.67
CA ALA A 24 -4.91 8.24 -8.11
C ALA A 24 -5.02 8.49 -6.59
N LYS A 25 -6.13 9.07 -6.15
CA LYS A 25 -6.41 9.28 -4.72
C LYS A 25 -6.56 7.97 -3.95
N PHE A 26 -7.19 6.94 -4.52
CA PHE A 26 -7.28 5.63 -3.87
C PHE A 26 -5.90 4.95 -3.73
N LEU A 27 -4.99 5.10 -4.69
CA LEU A 27 -3.60 4.65 -4.50
C LEU A 27 -2.93 5.35 -3.31
N ALA A 28 -3.14 6.66 -3.14
CA ALA A 28 -2.61 7.42 -2.02
C ALA A 28 -3.25 7.01 -0.67
N ILE A 29 -4.57 6.80 -0.64
CA ILE A 29 -5.28 6.31 0.55
C ILE A 29 -4.78 4.91 0.93
N TRP A 30 -4.61 4.01 -0.04
CA TRP A 30 -4.07 2.69 0.20
C TRP A 30 -2.68 2.77 0.87
N ALA A 31 -1.79 3.63 0.36
CA ALA A 31 -0.45 3.81 0.89
C ALA A 31 -0.47 4.37 2.32
N SER A 32 -1.25 5.43 2.57
CA SER A 32 -1.42 6.00 3.92
C SER A 32 -1.95 4.98 4.91
N ASN A 33 -2.91 4.14 4.50
CA ASN A 33 -3.45 3.09 5.36
C ASN A 33 -2.38 2.03 5.68
N GLN A 34 -1.53 1.66 4.71
CA GLN A 34 -0.42 0.74 4.96
C GLN A 34 0.54 1.31 5.99
N ASP A 35 0.92 2.58 5.88
CA ASP A 35 1.84 3.21 6.84
C ASP A 35 1.26 3.16 8.27
N GLU A 36 -0.01 3.50 8.46
CA GLU A 36 -0.67 3.41 9.77
C GLU A 36 -0.68 1.98 10.30
N PHE A 37 -0.96 1.00 9.44
CA PHE A 37 -0.97 -0.40 9.83
C PHE A 37 0.41 -0.90 10.27
N PHE A 38 1.48 -0.52 9.58
CA PHE A 38 2.83 -0.88 9.99
C PHE A 38 3.23 -0.19 11.29
N MET A 39 2.98 1.11 11.41
CA MET A 39 3.31 1.88 12.61
C MET A 39 2.61 1.37 13.88
N VAL A 40 1.36 0.91 13.76
CA VAL A 40 0.57 0.50 14.93
C VAL A 40 0.54 -1.02 15.11
N ARG A 41 0.15 -1.77 14.08
CA ARG A 41 -0.14 -3.21 14.22
C ARG A 41 1.11 -4.06 14.10
N VAL A 42 1.97 -3.78 13.12
CA VAL A 42 3.19 -4.56 12.93
C VAL A 42 4.21 -4.25 14.03
N ALA A 43 4.32 -2.99 14.45
CA ALA A 43 5.14 -2.61 15.62
C ALA A 43 4.75 -3.38 16.88
N GLY A 44 3.45 -3.46 17.21
CA GLY A 44 2.99 -4.21 18.38
C GLY A 44 3.24 -5.73 18.30
N LEU A 45 3.32 -6.31 17.10
CA LEU A 45 3.74 -7.71 16.91
C LEU A 45 5.25 -7.85 17.12
N HIS A 46 6.06 -6.90 16.63
CA HIS A 46 7.50 -6.88 16.89
C HIS A 46 7.81 -6.79 18.39
N ASP A 47 7.13 -5.93 19.13
CA ASP A 47 7.29 -5.82 20.59
C ASP A 47 7.03 -7.17 21.30
N GLN A 48 6.05 -7.95 20.85
CA GLN A 48 5.76 -9.28 21.39
C GLN A 48 6.87 -10.27 21.07
N VAL A 49 7.41 -10.24 19.86
CA VAL A 49 8.54 -11.08 19.45
C VAL A 49 9.77 -10.76 20.29
N GLU A 50 10.11 -9.48 20.44
CA GLU A 50 11.27 -9.04 21.24
C GLU A 50 11.12 -9.40 22.72
N ALA A 51 9.90 -9.33 23.25
CA ALA A 51 9.58 -9.75 24.62
C ALA A 51 9.51 -11.28 24.81
N GLY A 52 9.64 -12.08 23.73
CA GLY A 52 9.53 -13.54 23.78
C GLY A 52 8.11 -14.05 24.10
N ILE A 53 7.08 -13.25 23.79
CA ILE A 53 5.68 -13.56 24.08
C ILE A 53 5.10 -14.40 22.92
N ASP A 54 4.81 -15.68 23.16
CA ASP A 54 4.09 -16.54 22.19
C ASP A 54 2.56 -16.36 22.29
N ALA A 55 2.09 -15.15 22.04
CA ALA A 55 0.66 -14.81 22.03
C ALA A 55 0.01 -15.24 20.71
N ARG A 56 -0.36 -16.52 20.61
CA ARG A 56 -0.95 -17.06 19.38
C ARG A 56 -2.33 -16.49 19.08
N GLY A 57 -2.54 -16.12 17.83
CA GLY A 57 -3.83 -15.62 17.34
C GLY A 57 -4.91 -16.72 17.26
N PRO A 58 -6.17 -16.36 16.95
CA PRO A 58 -7.26 -17.32 16.75
C PRO A 58 -7.00 -18.33 15.61
N ASP A 59 -6.08 -18.00 14.70
CA ASP A 59 -5.60 -18.84 13.61
C ASP A 59 -4.40 -19.74 14.01
N GLY A 60 -3.97 -19.68 15.27
CA GLY A 60 -2.89 -20.48 15.83
C GLY A 60 -1.48 -19.98 15.52
N LEU A 61 -1.34 -18.86 14.80
CA LEU A 61 -0.05 -18.32 14.42
C LEU A 61 0.62 -17.58 15.57
N SER A 62 1.92 -17.76 15.72
CA SER A 62 2.76 -16.90 16.56
C SER A 62 2.88 -15.49 15.97
N PRO A 63 3.33 -14.49 16.75
CA PRO A 63 3.58 -13.15 16.25
C PRO A 63 4.54 -13.12 15.05
N SER A 64 5.63 -13.90 15.07
CA SER A 64 6.58 -13.98 13.96
C SER A 64 5.95 -14.56 12.68
N GLU A 65 5.21 -15.67 12.80
CA GLU A 65 4.50 -16.26 11.66
C GLU A 65 3.45 -15.31 11.08
N THR A 66 2.82 -14.50 11.95
CA THR A 66 1.86 -13.47 11.53
C THR A 66 2.56 -12.36 10.74
N ILE A 67 3.70 -11.87 11.21
CA ILE A 67 4.52 -10.87 10.49
C ILE A 67 4.93 -11.40 9.11
N GLU A 68 5.42 -12.64 9.03
CA GLU A 68 5.81 -13.26 7.76
C GLU A 68 4.66 -13.27 6.73
N ARG A 69 3.46 -13.66 7.15
CA ARG A 69 2.27 -13.65 6.27
C ARG A 69 1.82 -12.24 5.89
N ILE A 70 1.96 -11.28 6.80
CA ILE A 70 1.68 -9.87 6.51
C ILE A 70 2.63 -9.39 5.41
N VAL A 71 3.93 -9.63 5.55
CA VAL A 71 4.95 -9.19 4.59
C VAL A 71 4.68 -9.77 3.21
N GLU A 72 4.45 -11.09 3.10
CA GLU A 72 4.14 -11.75 1.82
C GLU A 72 2.96 -11.07 1.11
N ARG A 73 1.87 -10.84 1.84
CA ARG A 73 0.66 -10.25 1.27
C ARG A 73 0.83 -8.79 0.90
N VAL A 74 1.47 -7.99 1.77
CA VAL A 74 1.70 -6.57 1.52
C VAL A 74 2.64 -6.39 0.34
N SER A 75 3.69 -7.20 0.19
CA SER A 75 4.60 -7.14 -0.96
C SER A 75 3.86 -7.38 -2.29
N ALA A 76 2.94 -8.35 -2.33
CA ALA A 76 2.12 -8.60 -3.51
C ALA A 76 1.19 -7.41 -3.84
N GLN A 77 0.60 -6.78 -2.82
CA GLN A 77 -0.25 -5.60 -2.99
C GLN A 77 0.55 -4.36 -3.42
N ALA A 78 1.74 -4.14 -2.84
CA ALA A 78 2.63 -3.04 -3.22
C ALA A 78 3.07 -3.16 -4.68
N ALA A 79 3.40 -4.37 -5.14
CA ALA A 79 3.74 -4.60 -6.54
C ALA A 79 2.58 -4.31 -7.50
N ARG A 80 1.32 -4.54 -7.09
CA ARG A 80 0.13 -4.14 -7.85
C ARG A 80 -0.04 -2.62 -7.86
N GLN A 81 0.03 -1.99 -6.69
CA GLN A 81 -0.07 -0.53 -6.54
C GLN A 81 0.95 0.20 -7.42
N SER A 82 2.22 -0.22 -7.40
CA SER A 82 3.27 0.43 -8.19
C SER A 82 3.07 0.21 -9.69
N ARG A 83 2.60 -0.98 -10.09
CA ARG A 83 2.26 -1.26 -11.49
C ARG A 83 1.11 -0.38 -11.97
N GLU A 84 0.06 -0.25 -11.16
CA GLU A 84 -1.11 0.58 -11.49
C GLU A 84 -0.71 2.05 -11.64
N TRP A 85 0.16 2.55 -10.74
CA TRP A 85 0.71 3.89 -10.85
C TRP A 85 1.53 4.08 -12.13
N GLU A 86 2.58 3.27 -12.34
CA GLU A 86 3.55 3.49 -13.42
C GLU A 86 3.01 3.15 -14.81
N SER A 87 2.16 2.12 -14.91
CA SER A 87 1.72 1.57 -16.20
C SER A 87 0.37 2.11 -16.67
N ARG A 88 -0.42 2.72 -15.80
CA ARG A 88 -1.77 3.21 -16.10
C ARG A 88 -1.95 4.67 -15.70
N ILE A 89 -2.01 4.93 -14.39
CA ILE A 89 -2.46 6.23 -13.87
C ILE A 89 -1.50 7.36 -14.26
N ARG A 90 -0.19 7.18 -14.07
CA ARG A 90 0.80 8.22 -14.39
C ARG A 90 0.83 8.56 -15.89
N PRO A 91 0.83 7.58 -16.82
CA PRO A 91 0.65 7.87 -18.25
C PRO A 91 -0.67 8.58 -18.59
N GLU A 92 -1.81 8.09 -18.08
CA GLU A 92 -3.13 8.68 -18.33
C GLU A 92 -3.20 10.14 -17.84
N LEU A 93 -2.59 10.44 -16.68
CA LEU A 93 -2.50 11.82 -16.19
C LEU A 93 -1.69 12.70 -17.14
N ALA A 94 -0.60 12.19 -17.69
CA ALA A 94 0.23 12.95 -18.62
C ALA A 94 -0.50 13.25 -19.94
N GLU A 95 -1.36 12.36 -20.41
CA GLU A 95 -2.24 12.60 -21.58
C GLU A 95 -3.23 13.75 -21.33
N GLU A 96 -3.70 13.89 -20.09
CA GLU A 96 -4.54 15.02 -19.64
C GLU A 96 -3.73 16.27 -19.26
N GLY A 97 -2.42 16.29 -19.55
CA GLY A 97 -1.52 17.42 -19.28
C GLY A 97 -1.01 17.53 -17.84
N LEU A 98 -1.31 16.55 -16.99
CA LEU A 98 -0.85 16.48 -15.60
C LEU A 98 0.40 15.58 -15.50
N ARG A 99 1.59 16.19 -15.45
CA ARG A 99 2.85 15.45 -15.33
C ARG A 99 3.32 15.36 -13.88
N VAL A 100 3.64 14.15 -13.43
CA VAL A 100 4.34 13.92 -12.16
C VAL A 100 5.79 13.55 -12.45
N VAL A 101 6.70 14.44 -12.02
CA VAL A 101 8.15 14.37 -12.24
C VAL A 101 8.90 14.35 -10.91
N SER A 102 10.09 13.75 -10.91
CA SER A 102 11.03 13.84 -9.79
C SER A 102 11.75 15.19 -9.80
N CYS A 103 12.22 15.66 -8.64
CA CYS A 103 12.98 16.92 -8.56
C CYS A 103 14.18 16.96 -9.54
N ASP A 104 14.86 15.84 -9.76
CA ASP A 104 16.00 15.77 -10.69
C ASP A 104 15.62 15.98 -12.17
N ALA A 105 14.32 15.91 -12.48
CA ALA A 105 13.77 16.09 -13.82
C ALA A 105 13.08 17.45 -13.99
N CYS A 106 13.01 18.27 -12.94
CA CYS A 106 12.57 19.65 -13.01
C CYS A 106 13.69 20.52 -13.61
N ASP A 107 13.31 21.57 -14.33
CA ASP A 107 14.25 22.61 -14.73
C ASP A 107 14.48 23.64 -13.61
N GLU A 108 15.23 24.71 -13.86
CA GLU A 108 15.49 25.75 -12.85
C GLU A 108 14.26 26.61 -12.51
N GLU A 109 13.18 26.54 -13.30
CA GLU A 109 11.96 27.33 -13.15
C GLU A 109 10.80 26.54 -12.51
N GLU A 110 10.80 25.21 -12.59
CA GLU A 110 9.88 24.26 -11.93
C GLU A 110 10.30 23.88 -10.49
#